data_AF-A0A8H6EB87-F1
#
_entry.id   AF-A0A8H6EB87-F1
#
_cell.length_a   1.000
_cell.length_b   1.000
_cell.length_c   1.000
_cell.angle_alpha   90.00
_cell.angle_beta   90.00
_cell.angle_gamma   90.00
#
_symmetry.space_group_name_H-M   'P 1'
#
loop_
_entity.id
_entity.type
_entity.pdbx_description
1 polymer ?
#
loop_
_entity_poly.entity_id
_entity_poly.type
_entity_poly.pdbx_seq_one_letter_code
_entity_poly.pdbx_strand_id
1 'polypeptide(L)'
;MSSTQPQIQIRRMQPSDIPHMAQIASKSYFNTPLSAYLSPHRHTYPEDFNRRFVQMTRARYYNPRSIGFVAVSASKPELPIAYAQFIRLGNDEAARRLIAAQRTVWGTVMGWVVGIWNRIENWVWPDRSVDVKAVENFGRAVEVDDRKFWESEEMKGLYGERWHAQSVVVSEG
;
A
#
# COMPACT_ATOMS: atom_id res chain seq x y z
N MET A 1 17.53 34.01 11.08
CA MET A 1 16.20 33.72 10.50
C MET A 1 15.70 32.44 11.13
N SER A 2 14.67 32.49 11.98
CA SER A 2 14.12 31.29 12.62
C SER A 2 13.33 30.52 11.55
N SER A 3 13.81 29.35 11.13
CA SER A 3 13.07 28.48 10.23
C SER A 3 11.92 27.87 11.01
N THR A 4 10.73 28.44 10.90
CA THR A 4 9.52 27.83 11.46
C THR A 4 9.31 26.50 10.73
N GLN A 5 9.65 25.39 11.41
CA GLN A 5 9.36 24.05 10.90
C GLN A 5 7.85 23.97 10.62
N PRO A 6 7.44 23.48 9.43
CA PRO A 6 6.04 23.36 9.12
C PRO A 6 5.39 22.43 10.15
N GLN A 7 4.30 22.89 10.78
CA GLN A 7 3.56 22.06 11.72
C GLN A 7 2.94 20.89 10.96
N ILE A 8 3.42 19.67 11.25
CA ILE A 8 2.92 18.45 10.62
C ILE A 8 1.76 17.88 11.42
N GLN A 9 0.70 17.48 10.72
CA GLN A 9 -0.46 16.81 11.29
C GLN A 9 -0.61 15.42 10.68
N ILE A 10 -0.99 14.44 11.50
CA ILE A 10 -1.31 13.09 11.06
C ILE A 10 -2.82 12.90 11.11
N ARG A 11 -3.40 12.43 10.00
CA ARG A 11 -4.84 12.13 9.91
C ARG A 11 -5.09 10.80 9.21
N ARG A 12 -6.32 10.31 9.34
CA ARG A 12 -6.81 9.18 8.53
C ARG A 12 -6.72 9.52 7.05
N MET A 13 -6.32 8.54 6.26
CA MET A 13 -6.36 8.67 4.80
C MET A 13 -7.81 8.75 4.31
N GLN A 14 -8.00 9.47 3.22
CA GLN A 14 -9.25 9.63 2.49
C GLN A 14 -9.07 9.09 1.06
N PRO A 15 -10.17 8.81 0.32
CA PRO A 15 -10.07 8.34 -1.06
C PRO A 15 -9.29 9.32 -1.98
N SER A 16 -9.42 10.62 -1.74
CA SER A 16 -8.72 11.69 -2.46
C SER A 16 -7.21 11.70 -2.23
N ASP A 17 -6.71 11.07 -1.16
CA ASP A 17 -5.27 10.97 -0.89
C ASP A 17 -4.59 9.92 -1.77
N ILE A 18 -5.34 8.96 -2.33
CA ILE A 18 -4.81 7.79 -3.04
C ILE A 18 -3.84 8.19 -4.18
N PRO A 19 -4.15 9.16 -5.06
CA PRO A 19 -3.22 9.58 -6.11
C PRO A 19 -1.92 10.15 -5.55
N HIS A 20 -1.98 10.96 -4.49
CA HIS A 20 -0.80 11.55 -3.85
C HIS A 20 0.06 10.49 -3.15
N MET A 21 -0.56 9.57 -2.44
CA MET A 21 0.13 8.43 -1.83
C MET A 21 0.84 7.57 -2.89
N ALA A 22 0.18 7.31 -4.01
CA ALA A 22 0.77 6.56 -5.11
C ALA A 22 1.97 7.29 -5.72
N GLN A 23 1.91 8.62 -5.86
CA GLN A 23 3.03 9.44 -6.33
C GLN A 23 4.20 9.45 -5.34
N ILE A 24 3.93 9.55 -4.04
CA ILE A 24 4.97 9.46 -3.00
C ILE A 24 5.67 8.10 -3.10
N ALA A 25 4.89 7.02 -3.20
CA ALA A 25 5.41 5.67 -3.30
C ALA A 25 6.22 5.47 -4.58
N SER A 26 5.65 5.85 -5.73
CA SER A 26 6.29 5.63 -7.03
C SER A 26 7.59 6.42 -7.15
N LYS A 27 7.65 7.66 -6.67
CA LYS A 27 8.90 8.44 -6.61
C LYS A 27 9.93 7.81 -5.67
N SER A 28 9.53 7.46 -4.45
CA SER A 28 10.45 6.94 -3.44
C SER A 28 11.04 5.59 -3.85
N TYR A 29 10.23 4.73 -4.47
CA TYR A 29 10.70 3.42 -4.93
C TYR A 29 11.33 3.47 -6.33
N PHE A 30 11.21 4.58 -7.06
CA PHE A 30 11.52 4.65 -8.50
C PHE A 30 12.91 4.13 -8.82
N ASN A 31 13.95 4.50 -8.05
CA ASN A 31 15.33 4.12 -8.34
C ASN A 31 15.89 3.03 -7.41
N THR A 32 15.03 2.29 -6.73
CA THR A 32 15.48 1.24 -5.83
C THR A 32 15.94 -0.01 -6.60
N PRO A 33 16.88 -0.81 -6.06
CA PRO A 33 17.28 -2.08 -6.67
C PRO A 33 16.10 -3.04 -6.90
N LEU A 34 15.14 -3.07 -5.95
CA LEU A 34 13.95 -3.90 -6.08
C LEU A 34 13.08 -3.45 -7.26
N SER A 35 12.83 -2.15 -7.42
CA SER A 35 12.09 -1.63 -8.57
C SER A 35 12.87 -1.79 -9.88
N ALA A 36 14.20 -1.75 -9.85
CA ALA A 36 15.03 -2.07 -11.02
C ALA A 36 14.85 -3.52 -11.48
N TYR A 37 14.73 -4.45 -10.53
CA TYR A 37 14.51 -5.86 -10.80
C TYR A 37 13.06 -6.15 -11.23
N LEU A 38 12.07 -5.67 -10.49
CA LEU A 38 10.64 -5.98 -10.77
C LEU A 38 10.06 -5.17 -11.94
N SER A 39 10.55 -3.95 -12.13
CA SER A 39 10.02 -3.00 -13.11
C SER A 39 11.15 -2.34 -13.92
N PRO A 40 11.89 -3.12 -14.73
CA PRO A 40 13.04 -2.60 -15.48
C PRO A 40 12.66 -1.50 -16.46
N HIS A 41 11.41 -1.47 -16.95
CA HIS A 41 10.93 -0.51 -17.94
C HIS A 41 10.24 0.72 -17.33
N ARG A 42 10.31 0.92 -16.00
CA ARG A 42 9.70 2.07 -15.30
C ARG A 42 10.12 3.45 -15.82
N HIS A 43 11.33 3.58 -16.37
CA HIS A 43 11.78 4.84 -17.00
C HIS A 43 11.07 5.11 -18.33
N THR A 44 10.73 4.07 -19.08
CA THR A 44 9.98 4.15 -20.34
C THR A 44 8.49 4.30 -20.09
N TYR A 45 7.96 3.66 -19.05
CA TYR A 45 6.54 3.65 -18.70
C TYR A 45 6.31 4.09 -17.24
N PRO A 46 6.62 5.35 -16.88
CA PRO A 46 6.50 5.84 -15.50
C PRO A 46 5.05 5.90 -15.01
N GLU A 47 4.10 6.15 -15.91
CA GLU A 47 2.68 6.17 -15.57
C GLU A 47 2.13 4.77 -15.26
N ASP A 48 2.61 3.74 -15.96
CA ASP A 48 2.25 2.35 -15.67
C ASP A 48 2.80 1.93 -14.30
N PHE A 49 4.05 2.32 -14.02
CA PHE A 49 4.68 2.11 -12.71
C PHE A 49 3.89 2.79 -11.58
N ASN A 50 3.48 4.06 -11.77
CA ASN A 50 2.67 4.78 -10.80
C ASN A 50 1.26 4.20 -10.63
N ARG A 51 0.61 3.77 -11.73
CA ARG A 51 -0.74 3.16 -11.71
C ARG A 51 -0.78 1.93 -10.79
N ARG A 52 0.28 1.11 -10.78
CA ARG A 52 0.38 -0.03 -9.85
C ARG A 52 0.24 0.41 -8.38
N PHE A 53 0.87 1.51 -7.97
CA PHE A 53 0.73 2.02 -6.60
C PHE A 53 -0.66 2.59 -6.32
N VAL A 54 -1.32 3.18 -7.32
CA VAL A 54 -2.73 3.60 -7.20
C VAL A 54 -3.62 2.39 -6.93
N GLN A 55 -3.49 1.33 -7.72
CA GLN A 55 -4.28 0.10 -7.57
C GLN A 55 -4.05 -0.56 -6.20
N MET A 56 -2.79 -0.67 -5.77
CA MET A 56 -2.44 -1.26 -4.47
C MET A 56 -2.98 -0.43 -3.30
N THR A 57 -2.79 0.89 -3.32
CA THR A 57 -3.27 1.79 -2.28
C THR A 57 -4.79 1.75 -2.18
N ARG A 58 -5.49 1.74 -3.33
CA ARG A 58 -6.95 1.63 -3.42
C ARG A 58 -7.46 0.30 -2.87
N ALA A 59 -6.85 -0.82 -3.25
CA ALA A 59 -7.23 -2.15 -2.75
C ALA A 59 -7.08 -2.23 -1.22
N ARG A 60 -6.01 -1.66 -0.67
CA ARG A 60 -5.79 -1.58 0.78
C ARG A 60 -6.79 -0.65 1.46
N TYR A 61 -7.14 0.48 0.86
CA TYR A 61 -8.13 1.41 1.44
C TYR A 61 -9.50 0.75 1.68
N TYR A 62 -9.96 -0.09 0.75
CA TYR A 62 -11.25 -0.78 0.87
C TYR A 62 -11.16 -2.14 1.58
N ASN A 63 -9.99 -2.55 2.03
CA ASN A 63 -9.85 -3.76 2.84
C ASN A 63 -10.21 -3.44 4.31
N PRO A 64 -11.25 -4.04 4.88
CA PRO A 64 -11.71 -3.72 6.25
C PRO A 64 -10.71 -4.12 7.34
N ARG A 65 -9.66 -4.88 7.00
CA ARG A 65 -8.54 -5.19 7.91
C ARG A 65 -7.45 -4.14 7.88
N SER A 66 -7.51 -3.18 6.97
CA SER A 66 -6.44 -2.23 6.72
C SER A 66 -6.75 -0.85 7.29
N ILE A 67 -5.73 -0.12 7.73
CA ILE A 67 -5.82 1.27 8.16
C ILE A 67 -4.74 2.08 7.48
N GLY A 68 -5.09 3.27 7.01
CA GLY A 68 -4.13 4.21 6.43
C GLY A 68 -4.13 5.55 7.13
N PHE A 69 -2.95 6.14 7.20
CA PHE A 69 -2.72 7.49 7.71
C PHE A 69 -1.84 8.26 6.73
N VAL A 70 -2.04 9.57 6.70
CA VAL A 70 -1.20 10.52 5.95
C VAL A 70 -0.67 11.57 6.90
N ALA A 71 0.56 12.01 6.66
CA ALA A 71 1.14 13.20 7.27
C ALA A 71 0.99 14.36 6.28
N VAL A 72 0.51 15.50 6.75
CA VAL A 72 0.24 16.71 5.96
C VAL A 72 0.78 17.94 6.67
N SER A 73 1.14 18.99 5.93
CA SER A 73 1.41 20.30 6.54
C SER A 73 0.09 20.92 7.01
N ALA A 74 0.07 21.54 8.18
CA ALA A 74 -1.09 22.27 8.67
C ALA A 74 -1.56 23.38 7.70
N SER A 75 -0.63 23.92 6.90
CA SER A 75 -0.93 24.94 5.88
C SER A 75 -1.49 24.38 4.57
N LYS A 76 -1.35 23.06 4.33
CA LYS A 76 -1.77 22.35 3.11
C LYS A 76 -2.29 20.94 3.46
N PRO A 77 -3.41 20.84 4.20
CA PRO A 77 -3.93 19.57 4.71
C PRO A 77 -4.39 18.58 3.63
N GLU A 78 -4.55 19.05 2.40
CA GLU A 78 -4.96 18.30 1.21
C GLU A 78 -3.80 17.59 0.48
N LEU A 79 -2.54 17.93 0.81
CA LEU A 79 -1.35 17.38 0.18
C LEU A 79 -0.54 16.52 1.16
N PRO A 80 -0.72 15.20 1.14
CA PRO A 80 0.15 14.27 1.87
C PRO A 80 1.63 14.47 1.50
N ILE A 81 2.49 14.49 2.53
CA ILE A 81 3.95 14.46 2.38
C ILE A 81 4.55 13.11 2.81
N ALA A 82 3.77 12.30 3.53
CA ALA A 82 4.11 10.94 3.90
C ALA A 82 2.84 10.14 4.13
N TYR A 83 2.93 8.81 4.08
CA TYR A 83 1.83 7.94 4.42
C TYR A 83 2.29 6.62 5.05
N ALA A 84 1.37 6.01 5.80
CA ALA A 84 1.53 4.67 6.33
C ALA A 84 0.24 3.87 6.14
N GLN A 85 0.36 2.62 5.72
CA GLN A 85 -0.73 1.65 5.66
C GLN A 85 -0.37 0.41 6.47
N PHE A 86 -1.30 -0.01 7.32
CA PHE A 86 -1.17 -1.18 8.19
C PHE A 86 -2.33 -2.14 7.95
N ILE A 87 -2.10 -3.42 8.21
CA ILE A 87 -3.13 -4.46 8.19
C ILE A 87 -3.16 -5.21 9.51
N ARG A 88 -4.36 -5.49 10.02
CA ARG A 88 -4.57 -6.36 11.18
C ARG A 88 -4.86 -7.79 10.71
N LEU A 89 -3.89 -8.67 10.92
CA LEU A 89 -4.03 -10.11 10.64
C LEU A 89 -4.71 -10.83 11.82
N GLY A 90 -4.94 -12.14 11.73
CA GLY A 90 -5.59 -12.92 12.80
C GLY A 90 -7.11 -12.73 12.91
N ASN A 91 -7.71 -13.48 13.83
CA ASN A 91 -9.16 -13.49 14.09
C ASN A 91 -9.50 -13.28 15.56
N ASP A 92 -8.59 -12.66 16.30
CA ASP A 92 -8.76 -12.24 17.68
C ASP A 92 -9.81 -11.14 17.82
N GLU A 93 -10.14 -10.79 19.06
CA GLU A 93 -11.14 -9.77 19.35
C GLU A 93 -10.79 -8.41 18.72
N ALA A 94 -9.51 -8.01 18.73
CA ALA A 94 -9.09 -6.76 18.15
C ALA A 94 -9.29 -6.73 16.63
N ALA A 95 -8.95 -7.81 15.91
CA ALA A 95 -9.21 -7.92 14.48
C ALA A 95 -10.71 -7.86 14.14
N ARG A 96 -11.55 -8.56 14.92
CA ARG A 96 -13.01 -8.54 14.73
C ARG A 96 -13.61 -7.16 14.98
N ARG A 97 -13.18 -6.48 16.05
CA ARG A 97 -13.61 -5.11 16.37
C ARG A 97 -13.22 -4.12 15.25
N LEU A 98 -12.01 -4.23 14.70
CA LEU A 98 -11.58 -3.41 13.57
C LEU A 98 -12.46 -3.63 12.34
N ILE A 99 -12.64 -4.90 11.94
CA ILE A 99 -13.47 -5.25 10.79
C ILE A 99 -14.88 -4.74 11.02
N ALA A 100 -15.48 -4.95 12.20
CA ALA A 100 -16.82 -4.45 12.49
C ALA A 100 -16.92 -2.92 12.42
N ALA A 101 -15.92 -2.18 12.91
CA ALA A 101 -15.87 -0.72 12.85
C ALA A 101 -15.72 -0.18 11.43
N GLN A 102 -15.02 -0.91 10.55
CA GLN A 102 -14.79 -0.49 9.16
C GLN A 102 -15.80 -1.02 8.16
N ARG A 103 -16.41 -2.19 8.45
CA ARG A 103 -17.26 -2.91 7.51
C ARG A 103 -18.60 -2.21 7.39
N THR A 104 -18.66 -1.36 6.37
CA THR A 104 -19.92 -0.85 5.83
C THR A 104 -20.33 -1.72 4.65
N VAL A 105 -21.65 -1.81 4.38
CA VAL A 105 -22.16 -2.46 3.15
C VAL A 105 -21.50 -1.82 1.93
N TRP A 106 -21.40 -0.49 1.92
CA TRP A 106 -20.72 0.28 0.89
C TRP A 106 -19.24 -0.11 0.73
N GLY A 107 -18.47 -0.19 1.81
CA GLY A 107 -17.06 -0.58 1.77
C GLY A 107 -16.86 -2.00 1.23
N THR A 108 -17.76 -2.93 1.57
CA THR A 108 -17.72 -4.29 1.04
C THR A 108 -17.97 -4.31 -0.46
N VAL A 109 -19.01 -3.61 -0.94
CA VAL A 109 -19.31 -3.47 -2.37
C VAL A 109 -18.14 -2.81 -3.11
N MET A 110 -17.57 -1.74 -2.54
CA MET A 110 -16.41 -1.06 -3.12
C MET A 110 -15.18 -1.97 -3.18
N GLY A 111 -14.96 -2.86 -2.22
CA GLY A 111 -13.89 -3.86 -2.29
C GLY A 111 -14.00 -4.75 -3.53
N TRP A 112 -15.21 -5.27 -3.80
CA TRP A 112 -15.49 -6.06 -5.01
C TRP A 112 -15.33 -5.22 -6.29
N VAL A 113 -15.90 -4.02 -6.31
CA VAL A 113 -15.82 -3.09 -7.44
C VAL A 113 -14.36 -2.77 -7.76
N VAL A 114 -13.53 -2.52 -6.75
CA VAL A 114 -12.10 -2.24 -6.94
C VAL A 114 -11.35 -3.44 -7.49
N GLY A 115 -11.67 -4.66 -7.03
CA GLY A 115 -11.09 -5.87 -7.60
C GLY A 115 -11.41 -6.04 -9.09
N ILE A 116 -12.68 -5.84 -9.46
CA ILE A 116 -13.14 -5.89 -10.86
C ILE A 116 -12.50 -4.76 -11.68
N TRP A 117 -12.51 -3.55 -11.15
CA TRP A 117 -11.96 -2.37 -11.81
C TRP A 117 -10.46 -2.51 -12.07
N ASN A 118 -9.68 -2.96 -11.08
CA ASN A 118 -8.25 -3.22 -11.27
C ASN A 118 -8.00 -4.31 -12.33
N ARG A 119 -8.86 -5.34 -12.39
CA ARG A 119 -8.76 -6.37 -13.44
C ARG A 119 -9.05 -5.80 -14.83
N ILE A 120 -10.06 -4.95 -14.96
CA ILE A 120 -10.37 -4.25 -16.21
C ILE A 120 -9.22 -3.32 -16.61
N GLU A 121 -8.74 -2.48 -15.68
CA GLU A 121 -7.61 -1.58 -15.93
C GLU A 121 -6.38 -2.36 -16.42
N ASN A 122 -6.04 -3.49 -15.81
CA ASN A 122 -4.88 -4.29 -16.22
C ASN A 122 -5.10 -5.02 -17.56
N TRP A 123 -6.35 -5.27 -17.95
CA TRP A 123 -6.67 -5.84 -19.25
C TRP A 123 -6.58 -4.79 -20.37
N VAL A 124 -7.10 -3.57 -20.14
CA VAL A 124 -7.07 -2.48 -21.12
C VAL A 124 -5.68 -1.83 -21.19
N TRP A 125 -5.04 -1.64 -20.04
CA TRP A 125 -3.73 -1.00 -19.88
C TRP A 125 -2.81 -1.93 -19.09
N PRO A 126 -2.25 -2.96 -19.74
CA PRO A 126 -1.27 -3.83 -19.08
C PRO A 126 -0.10 -3.00 -18.55
N ASP A 127 0.44 -3.40 -17.40
CA ASP A 127 1.58 -2.73 -16.79
C ASP A 127 2.86 -3.07 -17.58
N ARG A 128 3.24 -2.18 -18.49
CA ARG A 128 4.44 -2.35 -19.33
C ARG A 128 5.73 -2.03 -18.59
N SER A 129 5.66 -1.51 -17.37
CA SER A 129 6.85 -1.21 -16.58
C SER A 129 7.52 -2.48 -16.05
N VAL A 130 6.76 -3.56 -15.91
CA VAL A 130 7.10 -4.80 -15.17
C VAL A 130 7.77 -5.87 -16.04
N ASP A 131 8.72 -6.61 -15.43
CA ASP A 131 9.14 -7.92 -15.92
C ASP A 131 8.34 -9.01 -15.21
N VAL A 132 7.49 -9.69 -15.97
CA VAL A 132 6.59 -10.74 -15.44
C VAL A 132 7.37 -11.89 -14.82
N LYS A 133 8.51 -12.29 -15.42
CA LYS A 133 9.33 -13.39 -14.87
C LYS A 133 10.00 -12.96 -13.56
N ALA A 134 10.49 -11.72 -13.49
CA ALA A 134 11.07 -11.20 -12.26
C ALA A 134 10.04 -11.14 -11.13
N VAL A 135 8.81 -10.71 -11.42
CA VAL A 135 7.70 -10.70 -10.47
C VAL A 135 7.31 -12.10 -10.01
N GLU A 136 7.18 -13.05 -10.93
CA GLU A 136 6.90 -14.45 -10.57
C GLU A 136 8.00 -15.05 -9.69
N ASN A 137 9.27 -14.85 -10.05
CA ASN A 137 10.41 -15.35 -9.28
C ASN A 137 10.45 -14.74 -7.89
N PHE A 138 10.19 -13.43 -7.78
CA PHE A 138 10.10 -12.76 -6.48
C PHE A 138 8.95 -13.31 -5.64
N GLY A 139 7.78 -13.54 -6.26
CA GLY A 139 6.63 -14.16 -5.58
C GLY A 139 6.96 -15.54 -5.02
N ARG A 140 7.61 -16.40 -5.82
CA ARG A 140 8.07 -17.73 -5.35
C ARG A 140 9.07 -17.61 -4.20
N ALA A 141 9.99 -16.65 -4.25
CA ALA A 141 10.94 -16.42 -3.17
C ALA A 141 10.22 -16.00 -1.87
N VAL A 142 9.24 -15.10 -1.97
CA VAL A 142 8.40 -14.71 -0.83
C VAL A 142 7.65 -15.91 -0.24
N GLU A 143 7.06 -16.79 -1.07
CA GLU A 143 6.39 -18.01 -0.57
C GLU A 143 7.34 -18.99 0.12
N VAL A 144 8.59 -19.08 -0.32
CA VAL A 144 9.62 -19.89 0.33
C VAL A 144 10.01 -19.27 1.68
N ASP A 145 10.20 -17.96 1.73
CA ASP A 145 10.53 -17.24 2.96
C ASP A 145 9.36 -17.27 3.96
N ASP A 146 8.11 -17.15 3.50
CA ASP A 146 6.91 -17.30 4.34
C ASP A 146 6.85 -18.65 5.03
N ARG A 147 7.04 -19.73 4.27
CA ARG A 147 7.08 -21.09 4.85
C ARG A 147 8.23 -21.27 5.83
N LYS A 148 9.39 -20.70 5.52
CA LYS A 148 10.59 -20.88 6.32
C LYS A 148 10.55 -20.09 7.63
N PHE A 149 10.07 -18.85 7.58
CA PHE A 149 10.21 -17.89 8.67
C PHE A 149 8.90 -17.52 9.36
N TRP A 150 7.75 -17.65 8.69
CA TRP A 150 6.48 -17.13 9.18
C TRP A 150 5.43 -18.21 9.49
N GLU A 151 5.53 -19.39 8.88
CA GLU A 151 4.50 -20.43 9.01
C GLU A 151 4.67 -21.42 10.18
N SER A 152 5.78 -21.38 10.92
CA SER A 152 5.92 -22.23 12.11
C SER A 152 4.88 -21.86 13.17
N GLU A 153 4.43 -22.83 13.95
CA GLU A 153 3.42 -22.60 15.01
C GLU A 153 3.89 -21.55 16.03
N GLU A 154 5.18 -21.55 16.35
CA GLU A 154 5.80 -20.53 17.19
C GLU A 154 5.65 -19.12 16.57
N MET A 155 6.03 -18.96 15.31
CA MET A 155 5.98 -17.66 14.63
C MET A 155 4.55 -17.19 14.38
N LYS A 156 3.62 -18.10 14.10
CA LYS A 156 2.18 -17.79 14.04
C LYS A 156 1.64 -17.35 15.40
N GLY A 157 2.01 -18.04 16.48
CA GLY A 157 1.64 -17.65 17.84
C GLY A 157 2.18 -16.29 18.24
N LEU A 158 3.41 -15.97 17.82
CA LEU A 158 4.03 -14.68 18.11
C LEU A 158 3.48 -13.56 17.21
N TYR A 159 3.42 -13.74 15.89
CA TYR A 159 3.23 -12.65 14.91
C TYR A 159 1.98 -12.77 14.03
N GLY A 160 1.32 -13.92 14.02
CA GLY A 160 0.14 -14.19 13.17
C GLY A 160 -1.06 -13.32 13.51
N GLU A 161 -1.20 -12.94 14.78
CA GLU A 161 -2.28 -12.08 15.27
C GLU A 161 -1.79 -10.69 15.67
N ARG A 162 -1.05 -10.00 14.79
CA ARG A 162 -0.60 -8.61 15.02
C ARG A 162 -0.97 -7.63 13.91
N TRP A 163 -0.66 -6.36 14.16
CA TRP A 163 -0.56 -5.33 13.13
C TRP A 163 0.71 -5.51 12.32
N HIS A 164 0.58 -5.40 11.00
CA HIS A 164 1.68 -5.45 10.05
C HIS A 164 1.72 -4.17 9.23
N ALA A 165 2.90 -3.58 9.07
CA ALA A 165 3.08 -2.46 8.16
C ALA A 165 3.11 -2.97 6.72
N GLN A 166 2.18 -2.51 5.88
CA GLN A 166 2.15 -2.84 4.46
C GLN A 166 2.95 -1.84 3.62
N SER A 167 3.09 -0.62 4.11
CA SER A 167 3.83 0.46 3.47
C SER A 167 4.01 1.61 4.45
N VAL A 168 5.22 2.15 4.56
CA VAL A 168 5.50 3.43 5.23
C VAL A 168 6.44 4.19 4.32
N VAL A 169 6.02 5.35 3.84
CA VAL A 169 6.80 6.13 2.86
C VAL A 169 6.75 7.59 3.23
N VAL A 170 7.93 8.22 3.27
CA VAL A 170 8.11 9.64 3.49
C VAL A 170 8.67 10.20 2.19
N SER A 171 8.05 11.25 1.64
CA SER A 171 8.61 11.92 0.48
C SER A 171 9.98 12.47 0.85
N GLU A 172 10.97 12.24 -0.02
CA GLU A 172 12.16 13.09 -0.04
C GLU A 172 11.68 14.52 -0.35
N GLY A 173 12.05 15.47 0.51
CA GLY A 173 11.63 16.88 0.43
C GLY A 173 12.33 17.65 -0.68
#